data_AF-A0A936XQH6-F1
#
_entry.id   AF-A0A936XQH6-F1
#
_cell.length_a   1.000
_cell.length_b   1.000
_cell.length_c   1.000
_cell.angle_alpha   90.00
_cell.angle_beta   90.00
_cell.angle_gamma   90.00
#
_symmetry.space_group_name_H-M   'P 1'
#
loop_
_entity.id
_entity.type
_entity.pdbx_description
1 polymer ?
#
loop_
_entity_poly.entity_id
_entity_poly.type
_entity_poly.pdbx_seq_one_letter_code
_entity_poly.pdbx_strand_id
1 'polypeptide(L)' 'MGILNQIAEYLYLKKKDPDAPNTKWVKYMHGINRISILLFLLAMIILAIKLLR' A
#
# COMPACT_ATOMS: atom_id res chain seq x y z
N MET A 1 -3.67 -16.99 -4.17
CA MET A 1 -3.92 -15.54 -4.28
C MET A 1 -3.04 -14.98 -5.39
N GLY A 2 -3.61 -14.57 -6.53
CA GLY A 2 -2.83 -13.94 -7.60
C GLY A 2 -2.42 -12.50 -7.25
N ILE A 3 -1.30 -12.04 -7.79
CA ILE A 3 -0.75 -10.68 -7.58
C ILE A 3 -1.81 -9.60 -7.86
N LEU A 4 -2.62 -9.80 -8.90
CA LEU A 4 -3.70 -8.87 -9.28
C LEU A 4 -4.79 -8.74 -8.20
N ASN A 5 -5.10 -9.83 -7.49
CA ASN A 5 -6.09 -9.81 -6.41
C ASN A 5 -5.59 -9.05 -5.19
N GLN A 6 -4.29 -9.15 -4.87
CA GLN A 6 -3.67 -8.36 -3.81
C GLN A 6 -3.69 -6.86 -4.15
N ILE A 7 -3.36 -6.50 -5.39
CA ILE A 7 -3.42 -5.11 -5.85
C ILE A 7 -4.84 -4.55 -5.74
N ALA A 8 -5.86 -5.31 -6.16
CA ALA A 8 -7.26 -4.91 -6.04
C ALA A 8 -7.73 -4.73 -4.58
N GLU A 9 -7.26 -5.58 -3.66
CA GLU A 9 -7.51 -5.42 -2.21
C GLU A 9 -6.78 -4.20 -1.63
N TYR A 10 -5.55 -3.94 -2.07
CA TYR A 10 -4.79 -2.77 -1.63
C TYR A 10 -5.39 -1.45 -2.12
N LEU A 11 -5.94 -1.43 -3.33
CA LEU A 11 -6.60 -0.26 -3.91
C LEU A 11 -8.07 -0.09 -3.46
N TYR A 12 -8.55 -0.89 -2.52
CA TYR A 12 -9.95 -0.88 -2.07
C TYR A 12 -10.99 -1.14 -3.17
N LEU A 13 -10.56 -1.65 -4.33
CA LEU A 13 -11.43 -1.95 -5.48
C LEU A 13 -12.23 -3.24 -5.28
N LYS A 14 -11.79 -4.07 -4.33
CA LYS A 14 -12.46 -5.31 -3.94
C LYS A 14 -12.94 -5.19 -2.49
N LYS A 15 -14.17 -5.66 -2.25
CA LYS A 15 -14.73 -5.76 -0.90
C LYS A 15 -13.78 -6.61 -0.05
N LYS A 16 -13.44 -6.11 1.15
CA LYS A 16 -12.59 -6.82 2.11
C LYS A 16 -13.16 -8.23 2.30
N ASP A 17 -12.29 -9.23 2.14
CA ASP A 17 -12.66 -10.63 2.29
C ASP A 17 -13.32 -10.84 3.67
N PRO A 18 -14.58 -11.32 3.73
CA PRO A 18 -15.29 -11.53 4.99
C PRO A 18 -14.62 -12.57 5.89
N ASP A 19 -13.83 -13.49 5.32
CA ASP A 19 -13.08 -14.52 6.05
C ASP A 19 -11.68 -14.03 6.46
N ALA A 20 -11.31 -12.79 6.09
CA ALA A 20 -10.01 -12.24 6.47
C ALA A 20 -9.90 -12.13 8.00
N PRO A 21 -8.79 -12.60 8.59
CA PRO A 21 -8.58 -12.52 10.03
C PRO A 21 -8.67 -11.06 10.48
N ASN A 22 -9.71 -10.74 11.25
CA ASN A 22 -9.96 -9.39 11.73
C ASN A 22 -9.11 -9.09 12.97
N THR A 23 -7.80 -9.26 12.83
CA THR A 23 -6.83 -9.02 13.91
C THR A 23 -6.25 -7.62 13.80
N LYS A 24 -5.82 -7.07 14.94
CA LYS A 24 -5.12 -5.77 14.97
C LYS A 24 -3.85 -5.81 14.09
N TRP A 25 -3.19 -6.95 14.00
CA TRP A 25 -2.00 -7.17 13.18
C TRP A 25 -2.23 -6.92 11.69
N VAL A 26 -3.35 -7.37 11.13
CA VAL A 26 -3.69 -7.12 9.71
C VAL A 26 -3.91 -5.61 9.46
N LYS A 27 -4.53 -4.91 10.41
CA LYS A 27 -4.70 -3.45 10.33
C LYS A 27 -3.36 -2.72 10.39
N TYR A 28 -2.44 -3.15 11.26
CA TYR A 28 -1.09 -2.59 11.33
C TYR A 28 -0.29 -2.86 10.06
N MET A 29 -0.37 -4.07 9.49
CA MET A 29 0.30 -4.44 8.25
C MET A 29 -0.14 -3.53 7.08
N HIS A 30 -1.45 -3.26 6.97
CA HIS A 30 -1.94 -2.32 5.97
C HIS A 30 -1.52 -0.86 6.26
N GLY A 31 -1.47 -0.46 7.53
CA GLY A 31 -0.96 0.85 7.95
C GLY A 31 0.50 1.08 7.57
N ILE A 32 1.35 0.07 7.81
CA ILE A 32 2.77 0.09 7.41
C ILE A 32 2.88 0.25 5.89
N ASN A 33 2.12 -0.53 5.11
CA ASN A 33 2.20 -0.44 3.65
C ASN A 33 1.79 0.94 3.10
N ARG A 34 0.79 1.59 3.71
CA ARG A 34 0.42 2.97 3.36
C ARG A 34 1.56 3.95 3.63
N ILE A 35 2.21 3.84 4.79
CA ILE A 35 3.35 4.68 5.15
C ILE A 35 4.51 4.44 4.17
N SER A 36 4.79 3.18 3.82
CA SER A 36 5.83 2.83 2.84
C SER A 36 5.58 3.45 1.47
N ILE A 37 4.33 3.45 0.99
CA ILE A 37 3.96 4.09 -0.29
C ILE A 37 4.17 5.61 -0.22
N LEU A 38 3.75 6.26 0.87
CA LEU A 38 3.94 7.71 1.03
C LEU A 38 5.42 8.09 1.06
N LEU A 39 6.25 7.32 1.78
CA LEU A 39 7.68 7.54 1.85
C LEU A 39 8.37 7.30 0.50
N PHE A 40 7.95 6.26 -0.23
CA PHE A 40 8.44 5.98 -1.58
C PHE A 40 8.11 7.14 -2.54
N LEU A 41 6.87 7.63 -2.55
CA LEU A 41 6.47 8.76 -3.38
C LEU A 41 7.24 10.03 -3.03
N LEU A 42 7.45 10.30 -1.74
CA LEU A 42 8.28 11.42 -1.28
C LEU A 42 9.70 11.32 -1.83
N ALA A 43 10.33 10.14 -1.74
CA ALA A 43 11.65 9.90 -2.28
C ALA A 43 11.70 10.08 -3.81
N MET A 44 10.68 9.61 -4.53
CA MET A 44 10.55 9.82 -5.99
C MET A 44 10.45 11.31 -6.35
N ILE A 45 9.69 12.10 -5.58
CA ILE A 45 9.61 13.56 -5.78
C ILE A 45 10.98 14.22 -5.55
N ILE A 46 11.66 13.87 -4.45
CA ILE A 46 13.00 14.40 -4.15
C ILE A 46 13.98 14.06 -5.28
N LEU A 47 13.98 12.81 -5.75
CA LEU A 47 14.82 12.35 -6.84
C LEU A 47 14.54 13.11 -8.14
N ALA A 48 13.26 13.27 -8.50
CA ALA A 48 12.86 14.01 -9.71
C ALA A 48 13.31 15.47 -9.65
N ILE A 49 13.13 16.14 -8.50
CA ILE A 49 13.60 17.53 -8.30
C ILE A 49 15.12 17.61 -8.48
N LYS A 50 15.87 16.66 -7.90
CA LYS A 50 17.34 16.64 -7.97
C LYS A 50 17.88 16.29 -9.36
N LEU A 51 17.09 15.61 -10.19
CA LEU A 51 17.49 15.25 -11.55
C LEU A 51 17.17 16.35 -12.56
N LEU A 52 16.09 17.11 -12.31
CA LEU A 52 15.61 18.17 -13.20
C LEU A 52 16.12 19.57 -12.85
N ARG A 53 16.79 19.74 -11.71
CA ARG A 53 17.44 20.98 -11.26
C ARG A 53 18.93 20.75 -11.08
#